data_AF-A0A2J6R0C0-F1
#
_entry.id   AF-A0A2J6R0C0-F1
#
_cell.length_a   1.000
_cell.length_b   1.000
_cell.length_c   1.000
_cell.angle_alpha   90.00
_cell.angle_beta   90.00
_cell.angle_gamma   90.00
#
_symmetry.space_group_name_H-M   'P 1'
#
loop_
_entity.id
_entity.type
_entity.pdbx_description
1 polymer ?
#
loop_
_entity_poly.entity_id
_entity_poly.type
_entity_poly.pdbx_seq_one_letter_code
_entity_poly.pdbx_strand_id
1 'polypeptide(L)'
;MVKQANPNEARAWGALPSRTEMGLRRISSVALMAGLLTVAYPFTPFGWFLPSEGPEILDRFLAWPLLLGALFFQWRIAGVIGTLTIQIADFVAMYQHAMYWKIAGVEAVLIVAVNMGEHEIWRRFIAGGLVAGLWAIGWACTPLRYKLEAWEHLKWIWTWMAFDEVRRGMGGGRAGRGRRW
;
A
#
# COMPACT_ATOMS: atom_id res chain seq x y z
N MET A 1 -20.78 20.22 3.68
CA MET A 1 -21.28 20.45 5.06
C MET A 1 -20.25 19.86 6.02
N VAL A 2 -19.53 20.68 6.77
CA VAL A 2 -18.56 20.20 7.77
C VAL A 2 -19.35 19.74 8.99
N LYS A 3 -19.36 18.43 9.26
CA LYS A 3 -20.03 17.86 10.43
C LYS A 3 -19.29 18.35 11.67
N GLN A 4 -19.94 19.20 12.47
CA GLN A 4 -19.38 19.62 13.76
C GLN A 4 -19.30 18.40 14.69
N ALA A 5 -18.14 18.24 15.33
CA ALA A 5 -17.88 17.14 16.24
C ALA A 5 -18.77 17.21 17.47
N ASN A 6 -19.34 16.08 17.87
CA ASN A 6 -20.06 15.97 19.15
C ASN A 6 -19.06 16.25 20.30
N PRO A 7 -19.43 16.90 21.43
CA PRO A 7 -18.47 17.22 22.49
C PRO A 7 -17.72 15.99 23.05
N ASN A 8 -18.34 14.82 23.00
CA ASN A 8 -17.71 13.55 23.37
C ASN A 8 -16.64 13.10 22.36
N GLU A 9 -16.87 13.34 21.06
CA GLU A 9 -15.89 13.06 20.01
C GLU A 9 -14.70 14.03 20.13
N ALA A 10 -14.95 15.32 20.36
CA ALA A 10 -13.90 16.30 20.57
C ALA A 10 -12.99 15.95 21.78
N ARG A 11 -13.56 15.46 22.89
CA ARG A 11 -12.77 14.97 24.05
C ARG A 11 -11.95 13.74 23.71
N ALA A 12 -12.53 12.77 22.99
CA ALA A 12 -11.80 11.57 22.57
C ALA A 12 -10.66 11.89 21.60
N TRP A 13 -10.81 12.92 20.75
CA TRP A 13 -9.79 13.35 19.81
C TRP A 13 -8.66 14.14 20.47
N GLY A 14 -8.97 14.88 21.54
CA GLY A 14 -7.97 15.60 22.35
C GLY A 14 -7.15 14.70 23.28
N ALA A 15 -7.62 13.48 23.56
CA ALA A 15 -6.88 12.51 24.37
C ALA A 15 -5.75 11.86 23.57
N LEU A 16 -4.54 11.87 24.12
CA LEU A 16 -3.41 11.15 23.54
C LEU A 16 -3.62 9.62 23.67
N PRO A 17 -3.32 8.83 22.62
CA PRO A 17 -3.44 7.38 22.70
C PRO A 17 -2.48 6.80 23.74
N SER A 18 -2.95 5.80 24.49
CA SER A 18 -2.14 5.14 25.52
C SER A 18 -1.02 4.30 24.90
N ARG A 19 0.05 4.02 25.66
CA ARG A 19 1.15 3.15 25.18
C ARG A 19 0.67 1.75 24.78
N THR A 20 -0.25 1.18 25.55
CA THR A 20 -0.85 -0.13 25.28
C THR A 20 -1.66 -0.10 23.98
N GLU A 21 -2.44 0.95 23.77
CA GLU A 21 -3.19 1.14 22.53
C GLU A 21 -2.27 1.26 21.32
N MET A 22 -1.19 2.05 21.43
CA MET A 22 -0.19 2.16 20.36
C MET A 22 0.46 0.81 20.03
N GLY A 23 0.73 -0.03 21.04
CA GLY A 23 1.21 -1.40 20.86
C GLY A 23 0.20 -2.27 20.10
N LEU A 24 -1.07 -2.24 20.50
CA LEU A 24 -2.15 -2.98 19.85
C LEU A 24 -2.37 -2.56 18.39
N ARG A 25 -2.31 -1.25 18.09
CA ARG A 25 -2.41 -0.75 16.71
C ARG A 25 -1.27 -1.26 15.84
N ARG A 26 -0.04 -1.32 16.36
CA ARG A 26 1.09 -1.87 15.61
C ARG A 26 0.93 -3.36 15.34
N ILE A 27 0.54 -4.14 16.34
CA ILE A 27 0.32 -5.59 16.18
C ILE A 27 -0.79 -5.86 15.16
N SER A 28 -1.92 -5.16 15.29
CA SER A 28 -3.03 -5.30 14.33
C SER A 28 -2.64 -4.86 12.92
N SER A 29 -1.80 -3.82 12.76
CA SER A 29 -1.28 -3.43 11.44
C SER A 29 -0.48 -4.54 10.77
N VAL A 30 0.32 -5.31 11.53
CA VAL A 30 1.07 -6.45 10.99
C VAL A 30 0.14 -7.59 10.58
N ALA A 31 -0.90 -7.86 11.36
CA ALA A 31 -1.91 -8.83 10.99
C ALA A 31 -2.66 -8.43 9.70
N LEU A 32 -3.02 -7.15 9.58
CA LEU A 32 -3.68 -6.64 8.37
C LEU A 32 -2.74 -6.63 7.16
N MET A 33 -1.44 -6.36 7.33
CA MET A 33 -0.44 -6.51 6.27
C MET A 33 -0.40 -7.94 5.74
N ALA A 34 -0.40 -8.94 6.64
CA ALA A 34 -0.44 -10.34 6.24
C ALA A 34 -1.73 -10.66 5.48
N GLY A 35 -2.89 -10.15 5.93
CA GLY A 35 -4.16 -10.29 5.21
C GLY A 35 -4.20 -9.58 3.86
N LEU A 36 -3.56 -8.42 3.73
CA LEU A 36 -3.44 -7.71 2.46
C LEU A 36 -2.60 -8.53 1.47
N LEU A 37 -1.51 -9.14 1.94
CA LEU A 37 -0.66 -10.00 1.11
C LEU A 37 -1.42 -11.22 0.58
N THR A 38 -2.32 -11.83 1.35
CA THR A 38 -3.11 -12.96 0.86
C THR A 38 -4.11 -12.56 -0.22
N VAL A 39 -4.73 -11.39 -0.07
CA VAL A 39 -5.71 -10.86 -1.04
C VAL A 39 -5.04 -10.30 -2.30
N ALA A 40 -3.87 -9.70 -2.14
CA ALA A 40 -3.16 -9.07 -3.24
C ALA A 40 -2.41 -10.05 -4.13
N TYR A 41 -2.09 -11.27 -3.67
CA TYR A 41 -1.25 -12.20 -4.43
C TYR A 41 -2.02 -12.96 -5.54
N PRO A 42 -1.47 -13.08 -6.77
CA PRO A 42 -0.31 -12.36 -7.30
C PRO A 42 -0.66 -10.90 -7.64
N PHE A 43 0.14 -9.95 -7.15
CA PHE A 43 -0.17 -8.52 -7.28
C PHE A 43 0.30 -7.97 -8.63
N THR A 44 -0.64 -7.83 -9.58
CA THR A 44 -0.40 -7.31 -10.94
C THR A 44 -1.38 -6.17 -11.26
N PRO A 45 -1.27 -5.03 -10.55
CA PRO A 45 -2.26 -3.96 -10.63
C PRO A 45 -2.43 -3.43 -12.07
N PHE A 46 -1.37 -3.32 -12.86
CA PHE A 46 -1.47 -2.79 -14.22
C PHE A 46 -2.12 -3.82 -15.15
N GLY A 47 -1.76 -5.10 -15.04
CA GLY A 47 -2.42 -6.19 -15.77
C GLY A 47 -3.88 -6.42 -15.37
N TRP A 48 -4.32 -5.96 -14.19
CA TRP A 48 -5.74 -6.03 -13.80
C TRP A 48 -6.61 -4.98 -14.49
N PHE A 49 -6.06 -3.79 -14.73
CA PHE A 49 -6.82 -2.64 -15.23
C PHE A 49 -6.57 -2.31 -16.71
N LEU A 50 -5.45 -2.75 -17.27
CA LEU A 50 -5.08 -2.49 -18.67
C LEU A 50 -5.26 -3.76 -19.53
N PRO A 51 -6.08 -3.71 -20.59
CA PRO A 51 -6.41 -4.88 -21.40
C PRO A 51 -5.36 -5.25 -22.48
N SER A 52 -4.17 -4.64 -22.50
CA SER A 52 -3.15 -4.89 -23.54
C SER A 52 -2.04 -5.85 -23.09
N GLU A 53 -1.26 -6.39 -24.02
CA GLU A 53 -0.13 -7.31 -23.76
C GLU A 53 1.15 -6.64 -23.19
N GLY A 54 1.13 -5.33 -22.95
CA GLY A 54 2.28 -4.54 -22.46
C GLY A 54 2.44 -4.25 -20.94
N PRO A 55 1.48 -4.54 -20.02
CA PRO A 55 1.61 -4.20 -18.60
C PRO A 55 2.64 -5.01 -17.80
N GLU A 56 3.14 -6.14 -18.32
CA GLU A 56 4.01 -7.04 -17.53
C GLU A 56 5.31 -6.36 -17.09
N ILE A 57 5.86 -5.47 -17.93
CA ILE A 57 7.04 -4.69 -17.58
C ILE A 57 6.69 -3.72 -16.44
N LEU A 58 5.56 -3.01 -16.55
CA LEU A 58 5.12 -2.08 -15.50
C LEU A 58 4.86 -2.82 -14.18
N ASP A 59 4.19 -3.96 -14.21
CA ASP A 59 3.96 -4.80 -13.03
C ASP A 59 5.29 -5.29 -12.43
N ARG A 60 6.25 -5.73 -13.25
CA ARG A 60 7.57 -6.15 -12.76
C ARG A 60 8.32 -5.04 -12.02
N PHE A 61 8.26 -3.80 -12.51
CA PHE A 61 9.00 -2.67 -11.93
C PHE A 61 8.26 -1.94 -10.82
N LEU A 62 6.93 -1.87 -10.88
CA LEU A 62 6.11 -1.00 -10.01
C LEU A 62 5.27 -1.78 -9.01
N ALA A 63 4.86 -3.03 -9.28
CA ALA A 63 3.97 -3.75 -8.38
C ALA A 63 4.61 -3.95 -7.00
N TRP A 64 5.88 -4.36 -6.95
CA TRP A 64 6.61 -4.56 -5.70
C TRP A 64 6.81 -3.25 -4.91
N PRO A 65 7.33 -2.15 -5.50
CA PRO A 65 7.39 -0.88 -4.81
C PRO A 65 6.03 -0.37 -4.30
N LEU A 66 4.97 -0.52 -5.08
CA LEU A 66 3.62 -0.12 -4.68
C LEU A 66 3.12 -0.94 -3.49
N LEU A 67 3.29 -2.26 -3.54
CA LEU A 67 2.86 -3.15 -2.47
C LEU A 67 3.69 -2.93 -1.19
N LEU A 68 5.02 -2.89 -1.29
CA LEU A 68 5.90 -2.61 -0.15
C LEU A 68 5.63 -1.23 0.45
N GLY A 69 5.38 -0.23 -0.40
CA GLY A 69 4.96 1.11 0.03
C GLY A 69 3.66 1.06 0.83
N ALA A 70 2.66 0.32 0.36
CA ALA A 70 1.39 0.16 1.06
C ALA A 70 1.57 -0.52 2.43
N LEU A 71 2.36 -1.59 2.51
CA LEU A 71 2.68 -2.26 3.78
C LEU A 71 3.42 -1.31 4.75
N PHE A 72 4.40 -0.55 4.24
CA PHE A 72 5.07 0.47 5.04
C PHE A 72 4.08 1.53 5.56
N PHE A 73 3.20 2.01 4.69
CA PHE A 73 2.19 2.99 5.07
C PHE A 73 1.21 2.46 6.11
N GLN A 74 0.84 1.19 6.02
CA GLN A 74 0.00 0.53 7.01
C GLN A 74 0.61 0.56 8.42
N TRP A 75 1.92 0.33 8.53
CA TRP A 75 2.66 0.45 9.78
C TRP A 75 2.69 1.91 10.27
N ARG A 76 2.91 2.85 9.35
CA ARG A 76 2.96 4.29 9.67
C ARG A 76 1.62 4.83 10.14
N ILE A 77 0.53 4.44 9.50
CA ILE A 77 -0.85 4.82 9.85
C ILE A 77 -1.17 4.35 11.28
N ALA A 78 -0.78 3.13 11.64
CA ALA A 78 -0.93 2.62 13.01
C ALA A 78 -0.10 3.39 14.05
N GLY A 79 0.98 4.04 13.62
CA GLY A 79 1.85 4.88 14.45
C GLY A 79 1.42 6.34 14.60
N VAL A 80 0.30 6.76 14.00
CA VAL A 80 -0.17 8.15 14.07
C VAL A 80 -0.73 8.47 15.46
N ILE A 81 -0.19 9.53 16.06
CA ILE A 81 -0.59 10.03 17.39
C ILE A 81 -1.41 11.33 17.26
N GLY A 82 -1.02 12.22 16.35
CA GLY A 82 -1.66 13.51 16.13
C GLY A 82 -2.78 13.47 15.08
N THR A 83 -3.58 14.54 15.05
CA THR A 83 -4.54 14.76 13.96
C THR A 83 -3.80 15.20 12.70
N LEU A 84 -4.10 14.57 11.58
CA LEU A 84 -3.49 14.84 10.28
C LEU A 84 -4.54 15.38 9.34
N THR A 85 -4.16 16.42 8.59
CA THR A 85 -5.00 16.94 7.51
C THR A 85 -4.49 16.36 6.21
N ILE A 86 -5.33 15.56 5.57
CA ILE A 86 -5.10 14.95 4.26
C ILE A 86 -5.75 15.87 3.24
N GLN A 87 -4.94 16.58 2.46
CA GLN A 87 -5.39 17.39 1.34
C GLN A 87 -5.07 16.67 0.03
N ILE A 88 -6.10 16.29 -0.71
CA ILE A 88 -5.99 15.66 -2.03
C ILE A 88 -6.78 16.53 -3.00
N ALA A 89 -6.07 17.29 -3.85
CA ALA A 89 -6.66 18.33 -4.69
C ALA A 89 -7.52 19.30 -3.86
N ASP A 90 -8.83 19.33 -4.08
CA ASP A 90 -9.80 20.17 -3.36
C ASP A 90 -10.45 19.46 -2.15
N PHE A 91 -10.16 18.18 -1.95
CA PHE A 91 -10.72 17.41 -0.84
C PHE A 91 -9.82 17.50 0.40
N VAL A 92 -10.38 18.02 1.48
CA VAL A 92 -9.71 18.08 2.79
C VAL A 92 -10.39 17.09 3.73
N ALA A 93 -9.67 16.03 4.08
CA ALA A 93 -10.07 15.07 5.10
C ALA A 93 -9.20 15.22 6.34
N MET A 94 -9.82 15.11 7.52
CA MET A 94 -9.10 15.03 8.79
C MET A 94 -8.99 13.56 9.20
N TYR A 95 -7.77 13.05 9.25
CA TYR A 95 -7.47 11.74 9.81
C TYR A 95 -7.10 11.90 11.28
N GLN A 96 -7.83 11.21 12.14
CA GLN A 96 -7.60 11.22 13.57
C GLN A 96 -7.22 9.83 14.06
N HIS A 97 -6.40 9.79 15.09
CA HIS A 97 -5.89 8.55 15.68
C HIS A 97 -7.03 7.60 16.12
N ALA A 98 -8.15 8.14 16.61
CA ALA A 98 -9.33 7.37 17.01
C ALA A 98 -10.08 6.70 15.84
N MET A 99 -9.85 7.15 14.60
CA MET A 99 -10.43 6.54 13.41
C MET A 99 -9.74 5.25 12.99
N TYR A 100 -8.56 4.96 13.55
CA TYR A 100 -7.75 3.79 13.20
C TYR A 100 -8.57 2.49 13.27
N TRP A 101 -9.24 2.22 14.40
CA TRP A 101 -9.99 0.98 14.59
C TRP A 101 -11.17 0.83 13.64
N LYS A 102 -11.80 1.94 13.24
CA LYS A 102 -12.90 1.92 12.26
C LYS A 102 -12.37 1.52 10.88
N ILE A 103 -11.26 2.13 10.45
CA ILE A 103 -10.65 1.86 9.15
C ILE A 103 -10.05 0.45 9.13
N ALA A 104 -9.32 0.06 10.17
CA ALA A 104 -8.78 -1.28 10.36
C ALA A 104 -9.87 -2.36 10.38
N GLY A 105 -11.01 -2.09 11.03
CA GLY A 105 -12.15 -3.00 11.02
C GLY A 105 -12.76 -3.17 9.63
N VAL A 106 -12.93 -2.07 8.89
CA VAL A 106 -13.41 -2.12 7.50
C VAL A 106 -12.43 -2.89 6.61
N GLU A 107 -11.14 -2.63 6.74
CA GLU A 107 -10.09 -3.35 6.01
C GLU A 107 -10.13 -4.85 6.31
N ALA A 108 -10.21 -5.25 7.58
CA ALA A 108 -10.33 -6.65 7.99
C ALA A 108 -11.56 -7.32 7.38
N VAL A 109 -12.71 -6.65 7.41
CA VAL A 109 -13.96 -7.17 6.82
C VAL A 109 -13.82 -7.35 5.32
N LEU A 110 -13.23 -6.39 4.61
CA LEU A 110 -12.98 -6.49 3.17
C LEU A 110 -12.04 -7.65 2.83
N ILE A 111 -10.97 -7.83 3.60
CA ILE A 111 -10.02 -8.95 3.42
C ILE A 111 -10.74 -10.29 3.60
N VAL A 112 -11.55 -10.44 4.65
CA VAL A 112 -12.31 -11.68 4.91
C VAL A 112 -13.35 -11.91 3.82
N ALA A 113 -14.12 -10.88 3.44
CA ALA A 113 -15.16 -10.98 2.43
C ALA A 113 -14.60 -11.41 1.06
N VAL A 114 -13.44 -10.88 0.67
CA VAL A 114 -12.76 -11.29 -0.58
C VAL A 114 -12.35 -12.75 -0.54
N ASN A 115 -11.78 -13.21 0.58
CA ASN A 115 -11.34 -14.60 0.72
C ASN A 115 -12.51 -15.59 0.71
N MET A 116 -13.72 -15.17 1.12
CA MET A 116 -14.92 -16.00 1.07
C MET A 116 -15.64 -15.97 -0.29
N GLY A 117 -15.54 -14.86 -1.03
CA GLY A 117 -16.36 -14.63 -2.21
C GLY A 117 -15.89 -15.34 -3.49
N GLU A 118 -14.64 -15.83 -3.55
CA GLU A 118 -13.99 -16.46 -4.72
C GLU A 118 -14.08 -15.69 -6.08
N HIS A 119 -14.67 -14.49 -6.09
CA HIS A 119 -14.81 -13.65 -7.26
C HIS A 119 -13.51 -12.90 -7.55
N GLU A 120 -12.82 -13.31 -8.61
CA GLU A 120 -11.52 -12.75 -8.95
C GLU A 120 -11.56 -11.24 -9.25
N ILE A 121 -12.60 -10.77 -9.94
CA ILE A 121 -12.78 -9.33 -10.21
C ILE A 121 -12.88 -8.56 -8.89
N TRP A 122 -13.64 -9.06 -7.93
CA TRP A 122 -13.83 -8.43 -6.63
C TRP A 122 -12.53 -8.39 -5.82
N ARG A 123 -11.74 -9.47 -5.87
CA ARG A 123 -10.38 -9.52 -5.29
C ARG A 123 -9.49 -8.41 -5.87
N ARG A 124 -9.44 -8.27 -7.20
CA ARG A 124 -8.60 -7.27 -7.87
C ARG A 124 -9.00 -5.83 -7.51
N PHE A 125 -10.30 -5.53 -7.54
CA PHE A 125 -10.81 -4.21 -7.17
C PHE A 125 -10.54 -3.87 -5.70
N ILE A 126 -10.77 -4.82 -4.78
CA ILE A 126 -10.54 -4.58 -3.35
C ILE A 126 -9.04 -4.50 -3.06
N ALA A 127 -8.21 -5.38 -3.59
CA ALA A 127 -6.75 -5.32 -3.43
C ALA A 127 -6.19 -3.99 -3.94
N GLY A 128 -6.56 -3.58 -5.16
CA GLY A 128 -6.17 -2.30 -5.73
C GLY A 128 -6.67 -1.11 -4.90
N GLY A 129 -7.92 -1.16 -4.45
CA GLY A 129 -8.52 -0.12 -3.62
C GLY A 129 -7.87 0.02 -2.24
N LEU A 130 -7.55 -1.11 -1.57
CA LEU A 130 -6.83 -1.11 -0.29
C LEU A 130 -5.43 -0.52 -0.45
N VAL A 131 -4.67 -0.97 -1.45
CA VAL A 131 -3.34 -0.44 -1.75
C VAL A 131 -3.42 1.07 -2.03
N ALA A 132 -4.33 1.51 -2.90
CA ALA A 132 -4.51 2.93 -3.22
C ALA A 132 -4.91 3.77 -1.99
N GLY A 133 -5.82 3.26 -1.15
CA GLY A 133 -6.25 3.92 0.08
C GLY A 133 -5.11 4.07 1.10
N LEU A 134 -4.31 3.01 1.29
CA LEU A 134 -3.12 3.04 2.14
C LEU A 134 -2.09 4.04 1.63
N TRP A 135 -1.90 4.14 0.32
CA TRP A 135 -1.05 5.16 -0.29
C TRP A 135 -1.58 6.57 -0.05
N ALA A 136 -2.88 6.82 -0.27
CA ALA A 136 -3.47 8.15 -0.10
C ALA A 136 -3.33 8.66 1.36
N ILE A 137 -3.64 7.79 2.33
CA ILE A 137 -3.56 8.14 3.75
C ILE A 137 -2.09 8.18 4.21
N GLY A 138 -1.34 7.12 3.92
CA GLY A 138 0.04 6.95 4.37
C GLY A 138 1.00 8.00 3.81
N TRP A 139 0.79 8.44 2.57
CA TRP A 139 1.54 9.53 1.98
C TRP A 139 1.36 10.82 2.78
N ALA A 140 0.14 11.17 3.16
CA ALA A 140 -0.12 12.35 3.99
C ALA A 140 0.47 12.21 5.41
N CYS A 141 0.49 10.99 5.97
CA CYS A 141 1.08 10.70 7.28
C CYS A 141 2.61 10.75 7.33
N THR A 142 3.29 10.72 6.20
CA THR A 142 4.75 10.51 6.15
C THR A 142 5.50 11.85 5.95
N PRO A 143 6.48 12.18 6.82
CA PRO A 143 7.30 13.38 6.66
C PRO A 143 8.09 13.37 5.35
N LEU A 144 8.37 14.55 4.81
CA LEU A 144 9.07 14.71 3.52
C LEU A 144 10.45 14.01 3.50
N ARG A 145 11.18 14.04 4.62
CA ARG A 145 12.49 13.38 4.74
C ARG A 145 12.43 11.90 4.36
N TYR A 146 11.47 11.16 4.91
CA TYR A 146 11.32 9.73 4.62
C TYR A 146 10.89 9.47 3.18
N LYS A 147 10.11 10.37 2.58
CA LYS A 147 9.72 10.27 1.17
C LYS A 147 10.93 10.43 0.25
N LEU A 148 11.82 11.38 0.57
CA LEU A 148 13.05 11.60 -0.18
C LEU A 148 14.01 10.42 -0.06
N GLU A 149 14.20 9.91 1.16
CA GLU A 149 15.03 8.72 1.41
C GLU A 149 14.48 7.48 0.69
N ALA A 150 13.17 7.24 0.76
CA ALA A 150 12.51 6.18 0.01
C ALA A 150 12.67 6.35 -1.51
N TRP A 151 12.62 7.59 -2.01
CA TRP A 151 12.82 7.90 -3.42
C TRP A 151 14.24 7.62 -3.89
N GLU A 152 15.25 7.90 -3.07
CA GLU A 152 16.65 7.56 -3.36
C GLU A 152 16.85 6.05 -3.46
N HIS A 153 16.33 5.29 -2.48
CA HIS A 153 16.37 3.83 -2.53
C HIS A 153 15.62 3.26 -3.73
N LEU A 154 14.45 3.82 -4.06
CA LEU A 154 13.64 3.36 -5.19
C LEU A 154 14.36 3.55 -6.52
N LYS A 155 15.01 4.70 -6.74
CA LYS A 155 15.85 4.92 -7.93
C LYS A 155 16.97 3.89 -8.03
N TRP A 156 17.64 3.60 -6.92
CA TRP A 156 18.73 2.62 -6.88
C TRP A 156 18.22 1.23 -7.26
N ILE A 157 17.11 0.79 -6.66
CA ILE A 157 16.48 -0.49 -6.97
C ILE A 157 16.06 -0.56 -8.44
N TRP A 158 15.43 0.49 -8.98
CA TRP A 158 15.06 0.54 -10.40
C TRP A 158 16.27 0.50 -11.32
N THR A 159 17.38 1.14 -10.95
CA THR A 159 18.63 1.10 -11.72
C THR A 159 19.16 -0.32 -11.82
N TRP A 160 19.19 -1.06 -10.71
CA TRP A 160 19.60 -2.46 -10.69
C TRP A 160 18.65 -3.36 -11.49
N MET A 161 17.34 -3.18 -11.32
CA MET A 161 16.35 -3.95 -12.08
C MET A 161 16.45 -3.69 -13.58
N ALA A 162 16.68 -2.44 -13.99
CA ALA A 162 16.88 -2.10 -15.40
C ALA A 162 18.16 -2.74 -15.94
N PHE A 163 19.25 -2.75 -15.17
CA PHE A 163 20.50 -3.40 -15.57
C PHE A 163 20.31 -4.91 -15.75
N ASP A 164 19.62 -5.56 -14.82
CA ASP A 164 19.34 -7.00 -14.89
C ASP A 164 18.39 -7.36 -16.03
N GLU A 165 17.41 -6.51 -16.35
CA GLU A 165 16.53 -6.73 -17.51
C GLU A 165 17.32 -6.59 -18.83
N VAL A 166 18.21 -5.60 -18.93
CA VAL A 166 19.12 -5.45 -20.08
C VAL A 166 20.05 -6.67 -20.19
N ARG A 167 20.62 -7.16 -19.08
CA ARG A 167 21.43 -8.39 -19.06
C ARG A 167 20.63 -9.60 -19.54
N ARG A 168 19.37 -9.74 -19.12
CA ARG A 168 18.48 -10.84 -19.55
C ARG A 168 18.16 -10.74 -21.05
N GLY A 169 17.87 -9.55 -21.55
CA GLY A 169 17.66 -9.30 -22.98
C GLY A 169 18.91 -9.54 -23.84
N MET A 170 20.10 -9.20 -23.33
CA MET A 170 21.37 -9.44 -24.02
C MET A 170 21.87 -10.89 -23.91
N GLY A 171 21.51 -11.62 -22.86
CA GLY A 171 21.91 -13.02 -22.62
C GLY A 171 21.15 -14.05 -23.46
N GLY A 172 19.95 -13.71 -23.95
CA GLY A 172 19.14 -14.58 -24.82
C GLY A 172 19.70 -14.81 -26.23
N GLY A 173 20.68 -14.01 -26.67
CA GLY A 173 21.24 -14.07 -28.02
C GLY A 173 22.47 -14.98 -28.21
N ARG A 174 23.00 -15.61 -27.14
CA ARG A 174 24.25 -16.39 -27.22
C ARG A 174 24.14 -17.88 -26.89
N ALA A 175 22.95 -18.39 -26.58
CA ALA A 175 22.70 -19.82 -26.35
C ALA A 175 22.35 -20.60 -27.65
N GLY A 176 22.93 -20.20 -28.79
CA GLY A 176 22.52 -20.69 -30.11
C GLY A 176 23.67 -20.83 -31.10
N ARG A 177 24.77 -21.51 -30.74
CA ARG A 177 25.67 -22.19 -31.70
C ARG A 177 26.73 -23.00 -30.96
N GLY A 178 26.32 -24.18 -30.50
CA GLY A 178 27.22 -25.16 -29.89
C GLY A 178 26.75 -26.60 -30.10
N ARG A 179 25.98 -26.89 -31.15
CA ARG A 179 25.86 -28.24 -31.70
C ARG A 179 26.77 -28.32 -32.90
N ARG A 180 27.93 -28.96 -32.75
CA ARG A 180 28.68 -29.54 -33.85
C ARG A 180 29.52 -30.70 -33.31
N TRP A 181 29.17 -31.86 -33.85
CA TRP A 181 29.83 -33.18 -33.80
C TRP A 181 29.60 -33.98 -32.52
#